data_AF-A0A453GN15-F1
#
_entry.id   AF-A0A453GN15-F1
#
_cell.length_a   1.000
_cell.length_b   1.000
_cell.length_c   1.000
_cell.angle_alpha   90.00
_cell.angle_beta   90.00
_cell.angle_gamma   90.00
#
_symmetry.space_group_name_H-M   'P 1'
#
loop_
_entity.id
_entity.type
_entity.pdbx_description
1 polymer ?
#
loop_
_entity_poly.entity_id
_entity_poly.type
_entity_poly.pdbx_seq_one_letter_code
_entity_poly.pdbx_strand_id
1 'polypeptide(L)'
;MHKCMLAALRLNGFPCKRPENVTADDFFSSALALPGNTGNPVGSAVTAANVEKLPGLNTMGVSMSRVDYAPWGVNPPHTHPRATEIIYVLEGSLDVGFVTTAGKLFARTVCKGELFVFPRGLLHYQKNNGDAPAVAISAFNSQLPGTQSLALALFAASPPVPTDVLARALQIDGSLVEAIKSKFPPM
;
A
#
# COMPACT_ATOMS: atom_id res chain seq x y z
N MET A 1 -3.60 12.53 7.73
CA MET A 1 -4.34 13.72 8.20
C MET A 1 -5.43 13.25 9.16
N HIS A 2 -5.47 13.76 10.38
CA HIS A 2 -6.58 13.51 11.31
C HIS A 2 -7.65 14.59 11.13
N LYS A 3 -8.50 14.48 10.10
CA LYS A 3 -9.71 15.31 9.98
C LYS A 3 -10.87 14.48 10.52
N CYS A 4 -11.12 14.61 11.82
CA CYS A 4 -12.11 13.82 12.54
C CYS A 4 -13.48 14.49 12.45
N MET A 5 -14.26 14.21 11.41
CA MET A 5 -15.65 14.63 11.33
C MET A 5 -16.51 13.37 11.45
N LEU A 6 -17.31 13.26 12.53
CA LEU A 6 -18.37 12.28 12.83
C LEU A 6 -18.19 11.25 13.98
N ALA A 7 -17.10 11.25 14.76
CA ALA A 7 -17.01 10.38 15.96
C ALA A 7 -17.31 11.11 17.28
N ALA A 8 -18.07 10.47 18.18
CA ALA A 8 -18.41 10.99 19.52
C ALA A 8 -17.19 11.12 20.46
N LEU A 9 -16.09 10.43 20.16
CA LEU A 9 -14.82 10.51 20.88
C LEU A 9 -13.66 10.56 19.89
N ARG A 10 -12.73 11.49 20.10
CA ARG A 10 -11.50 11.62 19.29
C ARG A 10 -10.30 11.15 20.10
N LEU A 11 -9.59 10.15 19.59
CA LEU A 11 -8.33 9.68 20.17
C LEU A 11 -7.34 9.24 19.10
N ASN A 12 -6.08 9.06 19.48
CA ASN A 12 -5.07 8.44 18.63
C ASN A 12 -5.25 6.91 18.69
N GLY A 13 -5.69 6.31 17.58
CA GLY A 13 -6.07 4.90 17.52
C GLY A 13 -7.59 4.70 17.58
N PHE A 14 -8.04 3.60 18.19
CA PHE A 14 -9.46 3.21 18.26
C PHE A 14 -9.89 2.96 19.71
N PRO A 15 -11.13 3.32 20.10
CA PRO A 15 -11.69 2.90 21.39
C PRO A 15 -11.67 1.37 21.51
N CYS A 16 -11.39 0.86 22.71
CA CYS A 16 -11.41 -0.57 22.97
C CYS A 16 -12.81 -1.05 23.37
N LYS A 17 -13.13 -2.29 22.97
CA LYS A 17 -14.26 -3.04 23.51
C LYS A 17 -14.07 -3.24 25.02
N ARG A 18 -15.16 -3.32 25.78
CA ARG A 18 -15.08 -3.69 27.19
C ARG A 18 -14.52 -5.11 27.34
N PRO A 19 -13.60 -5.38 28.28
CA PRO A 19 -12.94 -6.69 28.39
C PRO A 19 -13.91 -7.87 28.49
N GLU A 20 -15.06 -7.68 29.14
CA GLU A 20 -16.07 -8.73 29.35
C GLU A 20 -16.76 -9.14 28.04
N ASN A 21 -16.71 -8.29 27.01
CA ASN A 21 -17.32 -8.54 25.71
C ASN A 21 -16.32 -9.07 24.68
N VAL A 22 -15.02 -9.16 25.01
CA VAL A 22 -13.99 -9.60 24.08
C VAL A 22 -14.07 -11.11 23.84
N THR A 23 -13.97 -11.54 22.58
CA THR A 23 -14.01 -12.96 22.18
C THR A 23 -12.82 -13.29 21.27
N ALA A 24 -12.61 -14.59 20.99
CA ALA A 24 -11.59 -15.04 20.06
C ALA A 24 -11.76 -14.44 18.65
N ASP A 25 -13.00 -14.17 18.23
CA ASP A 25 -13.31 -13.58 16.93
C ASP A 25 -12.77 -12.16 16.78
N ASP A 26 -12.59 -11.41 17.88
CA ASP A 26 -11.97 -10.08 17.84
C ASP A 26 -10.47 -10.15 17.43
N PHE A 27 -9.85 -11.33 17.56
CA PHE A 27 -8.44 -11.61 17.24
C PHE A 27 -8.26 -12.52 16.01
N PHE A 28 -9.33 -12.80 15.27
CA PHE A 28 -9.30 -13.64 14.08
C PHE A 28 -9.73 -12.87 12.83
N SER A 29 -9.11 -13.15 11.69
CA SER A 29 -9.56 -12.66 10.40
C SER A 29 -9.13 -13.62 9.29
N SER A 30 -10.05 -13.95 8.39
CA SER A 30 -9.78 -14.69 7.16
C SER A 30 -9.48 -13.76 5.97
N ALA A 31 -9.22 -12.48 6.21
CA ALA A 31 -9.06 -11.47 5.16
C ALA A 31 -7.99 -11.83 4.11
N LEU A 32 -6.92 -12.54 4.51
CA LEU A 32 -5.81 -12.89 3.61
C LEU A 32 -5.95 -14.30 2.98
N ALA A 33 -7.06 -15.00 3.25
CA ALA A 33 -7.23 -16.40 2.85
C ALA A 33 -7.37 -16.60 1.33
N LEU A 34 -7.94 -15.61 0.63
CA LEU A 34 -8.24 -15.69 -0.79
C LEU A 34 -7.41 -14.68 -1.60
N PRO A 35 -7.07 -15.00 -2.87
CA PRO A 35 -6.39 -14.07 -3.75
C PRO A 35 -7.28 -12.87 -4.08
N GLY A 36 -6.65 -11.69 -4.19
CA GLY A 36 -7.29 -10.49 -4.71
C GLY A 36 -7.51 -10.53 -6.23
N ASN A 37 -8.44 -9.71 -6.73
CA ASN A 37 -8.72 -9.63 -8.17
C ASN A 37 -7.67 -8.79 -8.91
N THR A 38 -6.80 -9.46 -9.67
CA THR A 38 -5.74 -8.83 -10.47
C THR A 38 -6.19 -8.42 -11.88
N GLY A 39 -7.47 -8.58 -12.24
CA GLY A 39 -8.07 -8.13 -13.50
C GLY A 39 -8.29 -6.62 -13.56
N ASN A 40 -7.25 -5.84 -13.28
CA ASN A 40 -7.27 -4.39 -13.19
C ASN A 40 -6.07 -3.77 -13.92
N PRO A 41 -6.03 -2.44 -14.17
CA PRO A 41 -5.03 -1.81 -15.02
C PRO A 41 -3.57 -2.00 -14.57
N VAL A 42 -3.32 -2.21 -13.27
CA VAL A 42 -1.98 -2.42 -12.74
C VAL A 42 -1.62 -3.90 -12.59
N GLY A 43 -2.58 -4.81 -12.77
CA GLY A 43 -2.35 -6.25 -12.70
C GLY A 43 -1.99 -6.76 -11.31
N SER A 44 -2.30 -6.02 -10.24
CA SER A 44 -2.04 -6.43 -8.85
C SER A 44 -3.20 -6.07 -7.93
N ALA A 45 -3.32 -6.78 -6.81
CA ALA A 45 -4.35 -6.53 -5.81
C ALA A 45 -3.75 -6.64 -4.39
N VAL A 46 -3.95 -5.60 -3.58
CA VAL A 46 -3.51 -5.56 -2.18
C VAL A 46 -4.72 -5.79 -1.28
N THR A 47 -4.67 -6.85 -0.47
CA THR A 47 -5.67 -7.17 0.54
C THR A 47 -5.07 -6.93 1.92
N ALA A 48 -5.61 -5.96 2.67
CA ALA A 48 -5.08 -5.57 3.97
C ALA A 48 -5.68 -6.41 5.12
N ALA A 49 -4.84 -6.75 6.10
CA ALA A 49 -5.20 -7.22 7.43
C ALA A 49 -4.61 -6.25 8.47
N ASN A 50 -5.14 -5.03 8.47
CA ASN A 50 -4.82 -3.96 9.41
C ASN A 50 -5.87 -3.90 10.53
N VAL A 51 -5.73 -2.97 11.48
CA VAL A 51 -6.67 -2.81 12.61
C VAL A 51 -8.14 -2.64 12.21
N GLU A 52 -8.44 -2.18 10.99
CA GLU A 52 -9.81 -2.05 10.49
C GLU A 52 -10.42 -3.39 10.04
N LYS A 53 -9.58 -4.39 9.75
CA LYS A 53 -9.96 -5.74 9.30
C LYS A 53 -9.67 -6.84 10.32
N LEU A 54 -8.85 -6.53 11.33
CA LEU A 54 -8.52 -7.38 12.46
C LEU A 54 -8.41 -6.49 13.73
N PRO A 55 -9.53 -6.22 14.42
CA PRO A 55 -9.60 -5.26 15.53
C PRO A 55 -8.63 -5.55 16.68
N GLY A 56 -8.31 -6.82 16.93
CA GLY A 56 -7.32 -7.26 17.92
C GLY A 56 -5.91 -6.72 17.70
N LEU A 57 -5.61 -6.12 16.53
CA LEU A 57 -4.35 -5.41 16.28
C LEU A 57 -4.27 -4.03 16.95
N ASN A 58 -5.38 -3.50 17.48
CA ASN A 58 -5.37 -2.21 18.14
C ASN A 58 -4.36 -2.21 19.30
N THR A 59 -3.48 -1.23 19.34
CA THR A 59 -2.35 -1.06 20.27
C THR A 59 -1.18 -2.05 20.12
N MET A 60 -1.27 -3.05 19.22
CA MET A 60 -0.23 -4.08 19.07
C MET A 60 0.93 -3.68 18.15
N GLY A 61 0.80 -2.54 17.45
CA GLY A 61 1.90 -1.98 16.65
C GLY A 61 2.29 -2.80 15.41
N VAL A 62 1.47 -3.75 14.97
CA VAL A 62 1.73 -4.61 13.80
C VAL A 62 0.50 -4.76 12.92
N SER A 63 0.71 -5.02 11.62
CA SER A 63 -0.34 -5.47 10.68
C SER A 63 0.28 -6.20 9.50
N MET A 64 -0.56 -6.78 8.65
CA MET A 64 -0.14 -7.51 7.46
C MET A 64 -0.97 -7.14 6.23
N SER A 65 -0.48 -7.52 5.05
CA SER A 65 -1.26 -7.57 3.82
C SER A 65 -0.83 -8.74 2.96
N ARG A 66 -1.75 -9.20 2.11
CA ARG A 66 -1.47 -10.09 0.98
C ARG A 66 -1.45 -9.26 -0.29
N VAL A 67 -0.51 -9.53 -1.19
CA VAL A 67 -0.48 -8.93 -2.52
C VAL A 67 -0.42 -10.03 -3.56
N ASP A 68 -1.40 -10.03 -4.45
CA ASP A 68 -1.49 -10.94 -5.60
C ASP A 68 -1.13 -10.18 -6.87
N TYR A 69 -0.35 -10.81 -7.75
CA TYR A 69 0.11 -10.23 -9.01
C TYR A 69 -0.24 -11.16 -10.17
N ALA A 70 -0.90 -10.61 -11.19
CA ALA A 70 -0.95 -11.24 -12.51
C ALA A 70 0.45 -11.29 -13.13
N PRO A 71 0.67 -12.12 -14.18
CA PRO A 71 1.85 -11.98 -15.03
C PRO A 71 2.06 -10.51 -15.42
N TRP A 72 3.30 -10.03 -15.30
CA TRP A 72 3.66 -8.63 -15.61
C TRP A 72 3.00 -7.54 -14.73
N GLY A 73 2.22 -7.92 -13.71
CA GLY A 73 1.55 -7.00 -12.80
C GLY A 73 2.51 -6.20 -11.92
N VAL A 74 2.11 -4.99 -11.56
CA VAL A 74 2.88 -4.04 -10.78
C VAL A 74 2.06 -3.57 -9.58
N ASN A 75 2.65 -3.56 -8.40
CA ASN A 75 2.20 -2.69 -7.32
C ASN A 75 2.96 -1.37 -7.47
N PRO A 76 2.32 -0.29 -8.00
CA PRO A 76 3.01 0.90 -8.49
C PRO A 76 3.79 1.63 -7.40
N PRO A 77 4.69 2.56 -7.74
CA PRO A 77 5.40 3.37 -6.75
C PRO A 77 4.48 3.96 -5.68
N HIS A 78 4.73 3.58 -4.43
CA HIS A 78 3.94 4.00 -3.27
C HIS A 78 4.80 4.14 -2.02
N THR A 79 4.22 4.70 -0.96
CA THR A 79 4.86 4.85 0.35
C THR A 79 3.91 4.52 1.49
N HIS A 80 4.49 4.07 2.60
CA HIS A 80 3.82 3.86 3.88
C HIS A 80 4.28 4.93 4.88
N PRO A 81 3.47 5.98 5.14
CA PRO A 81 3.90 7.12 5.96
C PRO A 81 4.11 6.75 7.43
N ARG A 82 3.56 5.62 7.91
CA ARG A 82 3.59 5.25 9.33
C ARG A 82 4.24 3.90 9.61
N ALA A 83 4.82 3.22 8.61
CA ALA A 83 5.43 1.92 8.83
C ALA A 83 6.63 1.65 7.92
N THR A 84 7.60 0.92 8.45
CA THR A 84 8.52 0.08 7.68
C THR A 84 7.75 -1.16 7.24
N GLU A 85 8.03 -1.64 6.04
CA GLU A 85 7.49 -2.88 5.49
C GLU A 85 8.60 -3.92 5.34
N ILE A 86 8.27 -5.18 5.63
CA ILE A 86 9.01 -6.34 5.14
C ILE A 86 8.09 -7.18 4.27
N ILE A 87 8.54 -7.53 3.07
CA ILE A 87 7.82 -8.39 2.14
C ILE A 87 8.46 -9.78 2.10
N TYR A 88 7.62 -10.81 2.12
CA TYR A 88 7.97 -12.22 1.94
C TYR A 88 7.28 -12.73 0.67
N VAL A 89 8.04 -13.31 -0.26
CA VAL A 89 7.46 -13.88 -1.49
C VAL A 89 6.95 -15.30 -1.18
N LEU A 90 5.63 -15.46 -1.23
CA LEU A 90 4.96 -16.74 -0.97
C LEU A 90 4.99 -17.65 -2.20
N GLU A 91 4.77 -17.10 -3.38
CA GLU A 91 4.80 -17.81 -4.67
C GLU A 91 5.40 -16.93 -5.77
N GLY A 92 6.11 -17.54 -6.71
CA GLY A 92 6.72 -16.86 -7.86
C GLY A 92 7.99 -16.07 -7.52
N SER A 93 8.19 -14.97 -8.22
CA SER A 93 9.32 -14.05 -8.01
C SER A 93 8.89 -12.61 -8.33
N LEU A 94 9.46 -11.64 -7.62
CA LEU A 94 9.15 -10.22 -7.77
C LEU A 94 10.43 -9.41 -7.93
N ASP A 95 10.45 -8.53 -8.91
CA ASP A 95 11.42 -7.43 -8.96
C ASP A 95 10.92 -6.33 -8.02
N VAL A 96 11.66 -6.08 -6.95
CA VAL A 96 11.31 -5.08 -5.95
C VAL A 96 12.37 -3.99 -5.90
N GLY A 97 11.99 -2.80 -5.45
CA GLY A 97 12.98 -1.76 -5.16
C GLY A 97 12.43 -0.55 -4.42
N PHE A 98 13.32 0.18 -3.77
CA PHE A 98 13.04 1.47 -3.14
C PHE A 98 14.09 2.53 -3.49
N VAL A 99 13.68 3.79 -3.45
CA VAL A 99 14.55 4.94 -3.70
C VAL A 99 14.84 5.64 -2.38
N THR A 100 16.12 5.82 -2.07
CA THR A 100 16.56 6.60 -0.91
C THR A 100 16.32 8.10 -1.10
N THR A 101 16.37 8.86 -0.01
CA THR A 101 16.30 10.33 -0.06
C THR A 101 17.48 10.97 -0.81
N ALA A 102 18.58 10.25 -1.01
CA ALA A 102 19.70 10.65 -1.85
C ALA A 102 19.53 10.26 -3.34
N GLY A 103 18.35 9.74 -3.74
CA GLY A 103 18.06 9.36 -5.12
C GLY A 103 18.66 8.01 -5.57
N LYS A 104 19.30 7.25 -4.68
CA LYS A 104 19.83 5.92 -4.99
C LYS A 104 18.72 4.88 -4.97
N LEU A 105 18.60 4.11 -6.05
CA LEU A 105 17.75 2.91 -6.15
C LEU A 105 18.46 1.71 -5.54
N PHE A 106 17.76 1.00 -4.65
CA PHE A 106 18.10 -0.36 -4.23
C PHE A 106 17.03 -1.29 -4.76
N ALA A 107 17.42 -2.23 -5.62
CA ALA A 107 16.51 -3.16 -6.27
C ALA A 107 17.09 -4.58 -6.36
N ARG A 108 16.22 -5.59 -6.35
CA ARG A 108 16.58 -7.00 -6.48
C ARG A 108 15.38 -7.82 -6.94
N THR A 109 15.62 -8.91 -7.66
CA THR A 109 14.64 -9.99 -7.81
C THR A 109 14.61 -10.83 -6.53
N VAL A 110 13.41 -10.96 -5.94
CA VAL A 110 13.15 -11.71 -4.71
C VAL A 110 12.29 -12.90 -5.10
N CYS A 111 12.78 -14.10 -4.82
CA CYS A 111 12.14 -15.36 -5.17
C CYS A 111 11.33 -15.91 -4.00
N LYS A 112 10.47 -16.90 -4.28
CA LYS A 112 9.75 -17.68 -3.26
C LYS A 112 10.65 -18.05 -2.08
N GLY A 113 10.19 -17.73 -0.88
CA GLY A 113 10.92 -17.99 0.38
C GLY A 113 11.87 -16.88 0.82
N GLU A 114 12.09 -15.87 -0.01
CA GLU A 114 12.99 -14.75 0.28
C GLU A 114 12.25 -13.51 0.79
N LEU A 115 13.01 -12.60 1.42
CA LEU A 115 12.52 -11.40 2.07
C LEU A 115 13.18 -10.15 1.50
N PHE A 116 12.49 -9.02 1.56
CA PHE A 116 13.05 -7.69 1.29
C PHE A 116 12.43 -6.63 2.20
N VAL A 117 13.20 -5.61 2.59
CA VAL A 117 12.75 -4.56 3.52
C VAL A 117 12.64 -3.20 2.82
N PHE A 118 11.54 -2.50 3.06
CA PHE A 118 11.31 -1.14 2.61
C PHE A 118 11.31 -0.19 3.82
N PRO A 119 12.30 0.72 3.95
CA PRO A 119 12.35 1.66 5.05
C PRO A 119 11.13 2.59 5.08
N ARG A 120 10.66 2.92 6.29
CA ARG A 120 9.48 3.78 6.51
C ARG A 120 9.52 5.03 5.65
N GLY A 121 8.41 5.29 4.96
CA GLY A 121 8.20 6.52 4.20
C GLY A 121 8.93 6.57 2.85
N LEU A 122 9.82 5.63 2.52
CA LEU A 122 10.50 5.64 1.23
C LEU A 122 9.61 5.10 0.10
N LEU A 123 9.72 5.74 -1.06
CA LEU A 123 9.03 5.34 -2.27
C LEU A 123 9.58 3.99 -2.75
N HIS A 124 8.70 3.02 -2.95
CA HIS A 124 9.07 1.68 -3.38
C HIS A 124 8.00 1.06 -4.28
N TYR A 125 8.35 -0.05 -4.94
CA TYR A 125 7.49 -0.76 -5.87
C TYR A 125 7.77 -2.26 -5.84
N GLN A 126 6.83 -3.03 -6.40
CA GLN A 126 7.04 -4.43 -6.74
C GLN A 126 6.48 -4.70 -8.14
N LYS A 127 7.16 -5.55 -8.90
CA LYS A 127 6.73 -5.99 -10.22
C LYS A 127 6.88 -7.51 -10.33
N ASN A 128 5.83 -8.18 -10.76
CA ASN A 128 5.96 -9.53 -11.29
C ASN A 128 6.62 -9.46 -12.67
N ASN A 129 7.79 -10.07 -12.82
CA ASN A 129 8.53 -10.11 -14.09
C ASN A 129 8.49 -11.50 -14.75
N GLY A 130 7.58 -12.36 -14.30
CA GLY A 130 7.35 -13.68 -14.88
C GLY A 130 6.01 -13.76 -15.61
N ASP A 131 5.86 -14.88 -16.33
CA ASP A 131 4.66 -15.22 -17.11
C ASP A 131 3.60 -15.99 -16.30
N ALA A 132 3.87 -16.24 -15.02
CA ALA A 132 2.95 -16.88 -14.07
C ALA A 132 2.56 -15.89 -12.95
N PRO A 133 1.41 -16.07 -12.29
CA PRO A 133 1.06 -15.27 -11.12
C PRO A 133 2.08 -15.37 -9.98
N ALA A 134 2.21 -14.31 -9.20
CA ALA A 134 3.04 -14.26 -8.00
C ALA A 134 2.23 -13.79 -6.79
N VAL A 135 2.64 -14.21 -5.59
CA VAL A 135 1.97 -13.86 -4.33
C VAL A 135 3.01 -13.45 -3.31
N ALA A 136 2.75 -12.37 -2.59
CA ALA A 136 3.58 -11.93 -1.48
C ALA A 136 2.75 -11.60 -0.24
N ILE A 137 3.40 -11.72 0.91
CA ILE A 137 2.87 -11.29 2.20
C ILE A 137 3.76 -10.17 2.71
N SER A 138 3.16 -9.04 3.04
CA SER A 138 3.85 -7.90 3.66
C SER A 138 3.46 -7.79 5.12
N ALA A 139 4.42 -7.46 5.97
CA ALA A 139 4.22 -7.16 7.39
C ALA A 139 4.75 -5.77 7.72
N PHE A 140 4.07 -5.09 8.64
CA PHE A 140 4.32 -3.68 8.96
C PHE A 140 4.49 -3.49 10.46
N ASN A 141 5.41 -2.59 10.85
CA ASN A 141 5.56 -2.15 12.25
C ASN A 141 4.57 -1.04 12.65
N SER A 142 3.32 -1.17 12.19
CA SER A 142 2.19 -0.32 12.59
C SER A 142 0.90 -1.08 12.43
N GLN A 143 -0.07 -0.85 13.33
CA GLN A 143 -1.44 -1.38 13.18
C GLN A 143 -2.18 -0.80 11.98
N LEU A 144 -1.75 0.37 11.49
CA LEU A 144 -2.37 1.08 10.38
C LEU A 144 -1.29 1.84 9.58
N PRO A 145 -0.54 1.16 8.69
CA PRO A 145 0.60 1.75 7.98
C PRO A 145 0.19 2.95 7.11
N GLY A 146 -1.00 2.86 6.50
CA GLY A 146 -1.45 3.76 5.44
C GLY A 146 -0.66 3.55 4.16
N THR A 147 -1.27 3.87 3.03
CA THR A 147 -0.64 3.75 1.72
C THR A 147 -0.91 5.02 0.93
N GLN A 148 0.12 5.55 0.28
CA GLN A 148 -0.01 6.64 -0.67
C GLN A 148 0.61 6.21 -1.99
N SER A 149 -0.23 5.91 -2.97
CA SER A 149 0.20 5.67 -4.36
C SER A 149 0.65 7.00 -4.96
N LEU A 150 1.85 7.04 -5.53
CA LEU A 150 2.43 8.27 -6.09
C LEU A 150 1.57 8.81 -7.23
N ALA A 151 1.22 7.95 -8.19
CA ALA A 151 0.47 8.36 -9.36
C ALA A 151 -0.93 8.87 -9.00
N LEU A 152 -1.65 8.15 -8.12
CA LEU A 152 -2.98 8.59 -7.68
C LEU A 152 -2.90 9.88 -6.85
N ALA A 153 -1.91 10.01 -5.96
CA ALA A 153 -1.75 11.23 -5.16
C ALA A 153 -1.47 12.47 -6.01
N LEU A 154 -0.72 12.32 -7.11
CA LEU A 154 -0.41 13.43 -8.01
C LEU A 154 -1.53 13.74 -9.00
N PHE A 155 -2.14 12.71 -9.60
CA PHE A 155 -3.01 12.90 -10.78
C PHE A 155 -4.49 12.61 -10.54
N ALA A 156 -4.86 12.03 -9.39
CA ALA A 156 -6.24 11.64 -9.06
C ALA A 156 -6.77 12.24 -7.75
N ALA A 157 -6.00 13.13 -7.10
CA ALA A 157 -6.41 13.75 -5.84
C ALA A 157 -7.73 14.53 -5.96
N SER A 158 -8.48 14.62 -4.86
CA SER A 158 -9.72 15.38 -4.76
C SER A 158 -9.68 16.32 -3.54
N PRO A 159 -9.67 17.66 -3.73
CA PRO A 159 -9.59 18.37 -5.00
C PRO A 159 -8.27 18.09 -5.76
N PRO A 160 -8.22 18.22 -7.10
CA PRO A 160 -7.02 17.94 -7.89
C PRO A 160 -5.83 18.85 -7.53
N VAL A 161 -4.62 18.31 -7.65
CA VAL A 161 -3.41 19.14 -7.62
C VAL A 161 -3.46 20.12 -8.80
N PRO A 162 -3.20 21.42 -8.57
CA PRO A 162 -3.21 22.42 -9.64
C PRO A 162 -2.29 22.03 -10.79
N THR A 163 -2.78 22.22 -12.01
CA THR A 163 -2.08 21.82 -13.25
C THR A 163 -0.73 22.50 -13.39
N ASP A 164 -0.63 23.78 -13.03
CA ASP A 164 0.60 24.55 -13.13
C ASP A 164 1.66 24.11 -12.09
N VAL A 165 1.23 23.61 -10.93
CA VAL A 165 2.12 22.98 -9.94
C VAL A 165 2.75 21.71 -10.51
N LEU A 166 1.93 20.82 -11.08
CA LEU A 166 2.43 19.58 -11.68
C LEU A 166 3.26 19.85 -12.94
N ALA A 167 2.86 20.79 -13.79
CA ALA A 167 3.59 21.16 -14.99
C ALA A 167 5.01 21.65 -14.66
N ARG A 168 5.14 22.53 -13.66
CA ARG A 168 6.45 22.99 -13.16
C ARG A 168 7.25 21.86 -12.50
N ALA A 169 6.61 21.04 -11.67
CA ALA A 169 7.29 19.95 -10.96
C ALA A 169 7.84 18.86 -11.90
N LEU A 170 7.09 18.55 -12.96
CA LEU A 170 7.42 17.52 -13.93
C LEU A 170 8.18 18.07 -15.15
N GLN A 171 8.31 19.40 -15.27
CA GLN A 171 8.95 20.09 -16.39
C GLN A 171 8.29 19.76 -17.75
N ILE A 172 6.96 19.73 -17.76
CA ILE A 172 6.14 19.44 -18.95
C ILE A 172 5.03 20.47 -19.11
N ASP A 173 4.42 20.51 -20.29
CA ASP A 173 3.29 21.40 -20.56
C ASP A 173 2.03 21.00 -19.79
N GLY A 174 1.20 22.00 -19.47
CA GLY A 174 -0.08 21.78 -18.79
C GLY A 174 -1.04 20.86 -19.57
N SER A 175 -0.99 20.88 -20.90
CA SER A 175 -1.78 19.97 -21.74
C SER A 175 -1.40 18.50 -21.52
N LEU A 176 -0.10 18.21 -21.33
CA LEU A 176 0.37 16.87 -21.02
C LEU A 176 -0.03 16.45 -19.60
N VAL A 177 -0.02 17.38 -18.63
CA VAL A 177 -0.53 17.12 -17.28
C VAL A 177 -2.02 16.72 -17.32
N GLU A 178 -2.85 17.48 -18.04
CA GLU A 178 -4.28 17.15 -18.18
C GLU A 178 -4.49 15.82 -18.92
N ALA A 179 -3.67 15.52 -19.93
CA ALA A 179 -3.69 14.23 -20.59
C ALA A 179 -3.36 13.07 -19.62
N ILE A 180 -2.40 13.25 -18.71
CA ILE A 180 -2.07 12.25 -17.68
C ILE A 180 -3.21 12.11 -16.67
N LYS A 181 -3.76 13.22 -16.14
CA LYS A 181 -4.91 13.20 -15.22
C LYS A 181 -6.09 12.42 -15.81
N SER A 182 -6.35 12.57 -17.12
CA SER A 182 -7.44 11.85 -17.81
C SER A 182 -7.31 10.31 -17.79
N LYS A 183 -6.12 9.78 -17.49
CA LYS A 183 -5.88 8.32 -17.38
C LYS A 183 -6.26 7.76 -16.02
N PHE A 184 -6.48 8.59 -15.01
CA PHE A 184 -6.80 8.15 -13.66
C PHE A 184 -8.26 8.48 -13.33
N PRO A 185 -8.99 7.55 -12.70
CA PRO A 185 -10.30 7.88 -12.16
C PRO A 185 -10.14 8.88 -10.99
N PRO A 186 -11.10 9.78 -10.76
CA PRO A 186 -11.11 10.60 -9.54
C PRO A 186 -11.14 9.73 -8.28
N MET A 187 -10.35 10.10 -7.26
CA MET A 187 -10.40 9.48 -5.92
C MET A 187 -11.52 10.02 -5.03
#